data_AF-A0AAE4ZU84-F1
#
_entry.id   AF-A0AAE4ZU84-F1
#
_cell.length_a   1.000
_cell.length_b   1.000
_cell.length_c   1.000
_cell.angle_alpha   90.00
_cell.angle_beta   90.00
_cell.angle_gamma   90.00
#
_symmetry.space_group_name_H-M   'P 1'
#
loop_
_entity.id
_entity.type
_entity.pdbx_description
1 polymer ?
#
loop_
_entity_poly.entity_id
_entity_poly.type
_entity_poly.pdbx_seq_one_letter_code
_entity_poly.pdbx_strand_id
1 'polypeptide(L)' 'HAGRRRAALPIAYFRAQHGIVSDELMEQMRERFGPSAIVAEIPDAGHHTMIDQPLALITGIRTVLAAWAAASS' A
#
# COMPACT_ATOMS: atom_id res chain seq x y z
N HIS A 1 11.87 30.38 -14.07
CA HIS A 1 10.77 29.43 -14.33
C HIS A 1 11.04 28.18 -13.51
N ALA A 2 10.63 28.19 -12.23
CA ALA A 2 10.83 27.05 -11.34
C ALA A 2 9.92 25.90 -11.78
N GLY A 3 10.52 24.79 -12.20
CA GLY A 3 9.80 23.58 -12.59
C GLY A 3 8.95 23.10 -11.42
N ARG A 4 7.63 23.05 -11.65
CA ARG A 4 6.66 22.53 -10.69
C ARG A 4 7.06 21.09 -10.36
N ARG A 5 7.64 20.84 -9.17
CA ARG A 5 7.93 19.47 -8.71
C ARG A 5 6.64 18.67 -8.87
N ARG A 6 6.68 17.63 -9.69
CA ARG A 6 5.56 16.69 -9.81
C ARG A 6 5.41 16.08 -8.41
N ALA A 7 4.34 16.42 -7.69
CA ALA A 7 4.07 15.80 -6.40
C ALA A 7 3.95 14.29 -6.65
N ALA A 8 4.82 13.51 -6.02
CA ALA A 8 4.70 12.06 -6.07
C ALA A 8 3.37 11.72 -5.40
N LEU A 9 2.49 11.03 -6.12
CA LEU A 9 1.23 10.55 -5.54
C LEU A 9 1.57 9.54 -4.45
N PRO A 10 0.98 9.65 -3.25
CA PRO A 10 1.25 8.69 -2.19
C PRO A 10 0.73 7.31 -2.60
N ILE A 11 1.51 6.27 -2.32
CA ILE A 11 1.21 4.88 -2.68
C ILE A 11 1.01 4.08 -1.40
N ALA A 12 -0.06 3.29 -1.37
CA ALA A 12 -0.24 2.22 -0.41
C ALA A 12 -0.53 0.92 -1.13
N TYR A 13 0.17 -0.14 -0.73
CA TYR A 13 0.03 -1.48 -1.29
C TYR A 13 -0.28 -2.47 -0.17
N PHE A 14 -1.43 -3.12 -0.28
CA PHE A 14 -1.87 -4.18 0.62
C PHE A 14 -1.62 -5.52 -0.06
N ARG A 15 -0.80 -6.37 0.56
CA ARG A 15 -0.48 -7.73 0.08
C ARG A 15 -1.13 -8.79 0.95
N ALA A 16 -1.44 -9.92 0.36
CA ALA A 16 -1.83 -11.11 1.10
C ALA A 16 -0.60 -11.88 1.61
N GLN A 17 -0.69 -12.42 2.82
CA GLN A 17 0.34 -13.30 3.40
C GLN A 17 0.58 -14.55 2.54
N HIS A 18 -0.48 -15.16 1.99
CA HIS A 18 -0.40 -16.32 1.10
C HIS A 18 -0.70 -15.94 -0.36
N GLY A 19 -0.35 -14.70 -0.73
CA GLY A 19 -0.55 -14.16 -2.08
C GLY A 19 0.45 -14.67 -3.11
N ILE A 20 0.26 -14.24 -4.35
CA ILE A 20 1.12 -14.61 -5.49
C ILE A 20 2.43 -13.81 -5.57
N VAL A 21 2.53 -12.72 -4.81
CA VAL A 21 3.69 -11.83 -4.87
C VAL A 21 4.72 -12.35 -3.88
N SER A 22 5.83 -12.86 -4.41
CA SER A 22 6.98 -13.31 -3.63
C SER A 22 7.69 -12.14 -2.96
N ASP A 23 8.52 -12.43 -1.95
CA ASP A 23 9.28 -11.39 -1.25
C ASP A 23 10.32 -10.72 -2.15
N GLU A 24 10.94 -11.46 -3.08
CA GLU A 24 11.83 -10.91 -4.09
C GLU A 24 11.10 -9.92 -5.02
N LEU A 25 9.91 -10.30 -5.50
CA LEU A 25 9.10 -9.40 -6.33
C LEU A 25 8.65 -8.17 -5.52
N MET A 26 8.35 -8.33 -4.23
CA MET A 26 8.02 -7.21 -3.35
C MET A 26 9.18 -6.23 -3.18
N GLU A 27 10.42 -6.71 -3.05
CA GLU A 27 11.59 -5.86 -2.94
C GLU A 27 11.76 -4.99 -4.21
N GLN A 28 11.66 -5.61 -5.39
CA GLN A 28 11.69 -4.91 -6.67
C GLN A 28 10.55 -3.88 -6.81
N MET A 29 9.35 -4.20 -6.31
CA MET A 29 8.21 -3.29 -6.31
C MET A 29 8.45 -2.10 -5.35
N ARG A 30 9.05 -2.34 -4.19
CA ARG A 30 9.36 -1.32 -3.18
C ARG A 30 10.30 -0.24 -3.72
N GLU A 31 11.33 -0.64 -4.46
CA GLU A 31 12.24 0.29 -5.14
C GLU A 31 11.48 1.22 -6.10
N ARG A 32 10.49 0.67 -6.81
CA ARG A 32 9.68 1.41 -7.80
C ARG A 32 8.62 2.30 -7.17
N PHE A 33 8.02 1.90 -6.05
CA PHE A 33 7.04 2.71 -5.32
C PHE A 33 7.69 3.92 -4.62
N GLY A 34 8.98 3.81 -4.32
CA GLY A 34 9.72 4.85 -3.61
C GLY A 34 9.59 4.75 -2.09
N PRO A 35 10.42 5.52 -1.36
CA PRO A 35 10.63 5.33 0.08
C PRO A 35 9.43 5.70 0.94
N SER A 36 8.50 6.51 0.43
CA SER A 36 7.29 6.94 1.14
C SER A 36 6.11 5.99 0.98
N ALA A 37 6.27 4.90 0.22
CA ALA A 37 5.18 3.95 0.00
C ALA A 37 4.88 3.13 1.25
N ILE A 38 3.60 3.01 1.57
CA ILE A 38 3.12 2.16 2.65
C ILE A 38 2.92 0.76 2.07
N VAL A 39 3.59 -0.24 2.62
CA VAL A 39 3.39 -1.65 2.28
C VAL A 39 2.92 -2.37 3.53
N ALA A 40 1.73 -2.97 3.46
CA ALA A 40 1.13 -3.70 4.58
C ALA A 40 0.72 -5.09 4.13
N GLU A 41 0.99 -6.09 4.97
CA GLU A 41 0.53 -7.46 4.78
C GLU A 41 -0.79 -7.68 5.52
N ILE A 42 -1.72 -8.37 4.88
CA ILE A 42 -2.97 -8.84 5.46
C ILE A 42 -2.79 -10.32 5.85
N PRO A 43 -2.78 -10.63 7.16
CA PRO A 43 -2.63 -12.01 7.65
C PRO A 43 -3.78 -12.90 7.18
N ASP A 44 -3.54 -14.21 7.08
CA ASP A 44 -4.55 -15.23 6.78
C ASP A 44 -5.36 -14.96 5.49
N ALA A 45 -4.76 -14.25 4.53
CA ALA A 45 -5.35 -13.97 3.22
C ALA A 45 -4.60 -14.75 2.12
N GLY A 46 -5.35 -15.33 1.19
CA GLY A 46 -4.86 -15.81 -0.09
C GLY A 46 -4.89 -14.70 -1.15
N HIS A 47 -4.76 -15.07 -2.42
CA HIS A 47 -4.69 -14.11 -3.54
C HIS A 47 -5.85 -13.09 -3.55
N HIS A 48 -7.05 -13.50 -3.13
CA HIS A 48 -8.23 -12.66 -3.08
C HIS A 48 -8.42 -12.02 -1.70
N THR A 49 -7.48 -11.14 -1.30
CA THR A 49 -7.48 -10.46 0.01
C THR A 49 -8.82 -9.82 0.40
N MET A 50 -9.54 -9.27 -0.58
CA MET A 50 -10.85 -8.66 -0.37
C MET A 50 -11.94 -9.67 0.03
N ILE A 51 -11.82 -10.93 -0.42
CA ILE A 51 -12.76 -12.01 -0.09
C ILE A 51 -12.36 -12.65 1.24
N ASP A 52 -11.07 -12.95 1.41
CA ASP A 52 -10.59 -13.71 2.57
C ASP A 52 -10.61 -12.87 3.86
N GLN A 53 -10.24 -11.59 3.77
CA GLN A 53 -10.05 -10.70 4.92
C GLN A 53 -10.62 -9.29 4.67
N PRO A 54 -11.95 -9.17 4.42
CA PRO A 54 -12.58 -7.90 4.04
C PRO A 54 -12.43 -6.82 5.11
N LEU A 55 -12.58 -7.17 6.39
CA LEU A 55 -12.51 -6.19 7.48
C LEU A 55 -11.08 -5.66 7.67
N ALA A 56 -10.07 -6.54 7.61
CA ALA A 56 -8.67 -6.12 7.72
C ALA A 56 -8.28 -5.21 6.55
N LEU A 57 -8.65 -5.58 5.31
CA LEU A 57 -8.38 -4.77 4.13
C LEU A 57 -9.05 -3.38 4.21
N ILE A 58 -10.34 -3.32 4.52
CA ILE A 58 -11.07 -2.04 4.62
C ILE A 58 -10.53 -1.19 5.77
N THR A 59 -10.15 -1.80 6.89
CA THR A 59 -9.52 -1.08 8.01
C THR A 59 -8.19 -0.48 7.60
N GLY A 60 -7.35 -1.24 6.89
CA GLY A 60 -6.08 -0.75 6.34
C GLY A 60 -6.28 0.42 5.39
N ILE A 61 -7.20 0.30 4.42
CA ILE A 61 -7.51 1.36 3.45
C ILE A 61 -7.98 2.63 4.16
N ARG A 62 -8.93 2.52 5.10
CA ARG A 62 -9.45 3.68 5.86
C ARG A 62 -8.35 4.35 6.69
N THR A 63 -7.48 3.56 7.32
CA THR A 63 -6.35 4.07 8.10
C THR A 63 -5.41 4.89 7.24
N VAL A 64 -5.01 4.37 6.08
CA VAL A 64 -4.12 5.08 5.14
C VAL A 64 -4.75 6.39 4.65
N LEU A 65 -6.02 6.35 4.24
CA LEU A 65 -6.73 7.53 3.75
C LEU A 65 -6.85 8.61 4.85
N ALA A 66 -7.16 8.21 6.09
CA ALA A 66 -7.22 9.13 7.22
C ALA A 66 -5.85 9.75 7.52
N ALA A 67 -4.77 8.95 7.48
CA ALA A 67 -3.42 9.44 7.70
C ALA A 67 -3.00 10.47 6.64
N TRP A 68 -3.32 10.23 5.36
CA TRP A 68 -3.04 11.19 4.29
C TRP A 68 -3.88 12.47 4.38
N ALA A 69 -5.15 12.35 4.78
CA ALA A 69 -6.00 13.51 5.02
C ALA A 69 -5.44 14.38 6.16
N ALA A 70 -5.00 13.76 7.27
CA ALA A 70 -4.40 14.47 8.39
C ALA A 70 -3.07 15.14 8.03
N ALA A 71 -2.24 14.51 7.20
CA ALA A 71 -0.96 15.07 6.75
C ALA A 71 -1.08 16.20 5.71
N SER A 72 -2.26 16.35 5.10
CA SER A 72 -2.55 17.39 4.09
C SER A 72 -3.28 18.61 4.69
N SER A 73 -3.64 18.55 5.97
CA SER A 73 -4.25 19.64 6.74
C SER A 73 -3.20 20.51 7.40
#